data_AF-A0A381QRP1-F1
#
_entry.id   AF-A0A381QRP1-F1
#
_cell.length_a   1.000
_cell.length_b   1.000
_cell.length_c   1.000
_cell.angle_alpha   90.00
_cell.angle_beta   90.00
_cell.angle_gamma   90.00
#
_symmetry.space_group_name_H-M   'P 1'
#
loop_
_entity.id
_entity.type
_entity.pdbx_description
1 polymer ?
#
loop_
_entity_poly.entity_id
_entity_poly.type
_entity_poly.pdbx_seq_one_letter_code
_entity_poly.pdbx_strand_id
1 'polypeptide(L)'
;MDLIQNVMNDFQDIPEKYSKFQVTVMMQRQEITNNPWTDASWKALGVMIDSRNDPELKHFERVVADADIEQYLWSGLPLALYADECESYYYNLMSDNPMIFVISRANEVLNLPEPFVVTASFDEANAYQESDDQVFSAAMAPDIYRWIEGFVLENYVPEKKYKRKRKV
;
A
#
# COMPACT_ATOMS: atom_id res chain seq x y z
N MET A 1 -13.00 1.33 -33.62
CA MET A 1 -11.76 1.47 -32.82
C MET A 1 -12.09 2.47 -31.74
N ASP A 2 -12.20 1.96 -30.52
CA ASP A 2 -13.01 2.55 -29.46
C ASP A 2 -12.37 3.80 -28.85
N LEU A 3 -13.22 4.83 -28.69
CA LEU A 3 -12.92 6.10 -28.02
C LEU A 3 -12.39 5.90 -26.59
N ILE A 4 -12.70 4.75 -25.98
CA ILE A 4 -12.22 4.31 -24.66
C ILE A 4 -10.71 4.03 -24.65
N GLN A 5 -10.15 3.51 -25.76
CA GLN A 5 -8.72 3.26 -25.85
C GLN A 5 -7.91 4.57 -25.93
N ASN A 6 -8.50 5.63 -26.48
CA ASN A 6 -7.86 6.94 -26.55
C ASN A 6 -7.90 7.67 -25.21
N VAL A 7 -8.98 7.55 -24.42
CA VAL A 7 -9.03 8.14 -23.07
C VAL A 7 -8.08 7.41 -22.11
N MET A 8 -7.81 6.12 -22.32
CA MET A 8 -6.79 5.35 -21.59
C MET A 8 -5.35 5.67 -22.03
N ASN A 9 -5.16 6.21 -23.24
CA ASN A 9 -3.85 6.62 -23.76
C ASN A 9 -3.45 8.06 -23.41
N ASP A 10 -4.39 8.86 -22.90
CA ASP A 10 -4.11 10.24 -22.46
C ASP A 10 -3.41 10.29 -21.07
N PHE A 11 -3.34 9.17 -20.36
CA PHE A 11 -2.53 9.00 -19.14
C PHE A 11 -1.10 8.55 -19.50
N GLN A 12 -0.39 9.53 -20.08
CA GLN A 12 1.00 9.57 -20.52
C GLN A 12 1.96 8.56 -19.87
N ASP A 13 2.80 7.97 -20.73
CA ASP A 13 4.02 7.20 -20.44
C ASP A 13 4.67 7.57 -19.09
N ILE A 14 4.37 6.79 -18.05
CA ILE A 14 5.07 6.88 -16.78
C ILE A 14 6.55 6.60 -17.07
N PRO A 15 7.48 7.53 -16.77
CA PRO A 15 8.90 7.29 -17.00
C PRO A 15 9.34 5.94 -16.41
N GLU A 16 10.16 5.16 -17.12
CA GLU A 16 10.60 3.82 -16.71
C GLU A 16 11.19 3.77 -15.29
N LYS A 17 11.73 4.89 -14.78
CA LYS A 17 12.20 5.06 -13.40
C LYS A 17 11.10 4.93 -12.32
N TYR A 18 9.83 5.16 -12.68
CA TYR A 18 8.65 4.90 -11.84
C TYR A 18 7.94 3.60 -12.24
N SER A 19 8.63 2.72 -12.97
CA SER A 19 8.14 1.36 -13.19
C SER A 19 7.84 0.68 -11.85
N LYS A 20 6.79 -0.14 -11.86
CA LYS A 20 6.39 -0.97 -10.73
C LYS A 20 7.57 -1.80 -10.24
N PHE A 21 7.70 -1.95 -8.93
CA PHE A 21 8.64 -2.89 -8.32
C PHE A 21 7.90 -3.79 -7.31
N GLN A 22 8.57 -4.86 -6.91
CA GLN A 22 8.06 -5.75 -5.89
C GLN A 22 8.55 -5.32 -4.50
N VAL A 23 7.70 -5.53 -3.51
CA VAL A 23 8.02 -5.31 -2.11
C VAL A 23 7.85 -6.60 -1.30
N THR A 24 8.54 -6.63 -0.17
CA THR A 24 8.29 -7.58 0.91
C THR A 24 7.60 -6.88 2.06
N VAL A 25 6.47 -7.43 2.51
CA VAL A 25 5.72 -6.97 3.68
C VAL A 25 6.03 -7.86 4.87
N MET A 26 6.33 -7.26 6.02
CA MET A 26 6.44 -7.97 7.29
C MET A 26 5.17 -7.79 8.11
N MET A 27 4.48 -8.90 8.39
CA MET A 27 3.28 -8.94 9.22
C MET A 27 3.60 -9.58 10.57
N GLN A 28 3.05 -9.04 11.65
CA GLN A 28 3.14 -9.60 12.99
C GLN A 28 1.76 -10.01 13.50
N ARG A 29 1.66 -11.25 13.98
CA ARG A 29 0.60 -11.71 14.86
C ARG A 29 1.07 -11.56 16.30
N GLN A 30 0.23 -10.98 17.14
CA GLN A 30 0.44 -10.93 18.58
C GLN A 30 -0.77 -11.54 19.27
N GLU A 31 -0.54 -12.53 20.14
CA GLU A 31 -1.60 -13.16 20.90
C GLU A 31 -2.23 -12.14 21.86
N ILE A 32 -3.56 -12.19 21.97
CA ILE A 32 -4.31 -11.38 22.93
C ILE A 32 -4.90 -12.31 23.97
N THR A 33 -4.40 -12.23 25.20
CA THR A 33 -5.03 -12.87 26.35
C THR A 33 -6.23 -12.04 26.82
N ASN A 34 -7.30 -12.72 27.25
CA ASN A 34 -8.48 -12.11 27.88
C ASN A 34 -9.34 -11.19 26.98
N ASN A 35 -9.42 -11.45 25.68
CA ASN A 35 -10.39 -10.79 24.80
C ASN A 35 -11.44 -11.80 24.28
N PRO A 36 -12.74 -11.64 24.59
CA PRO A 36 -13.78 -12.59 24.18
C PRO A 36 -14.12 -12.54 22.67
N TRP A 37 -13.59 -11.55 21.92
CA TRP A 37 -13.93 -11.33 20.52
C TRP A 37 -12.81 -11.73 19.54
N THR A 38 -11.56 -11.75 20.00
CA THR A 38 -10.42 -12.18 19.16
C THR A 38 -9.29 -12.69 20.04
N ASP A 39 -8.58 -13.69 19.55
CA ASP A 39 -7.42 -14.31 20.21
C ASP A 39 -6.09 -13.73 19.73
N ALA A 40 -6.10 -12.86 18.71
CA ALA A 40 -4.90 -12.26 18.15
C ALA A 40 -5.14 -10.87 17.57
N SER A 41 -4.08 -10.06 17.52
CA SER A 41 -4.01 -8.84 16.71
C SER A 41 -2.95 -8.95 15.64
N TRP A 42 -3.21 -8.27 14.52
CA TRP A 42 -2.32 -8.21 13.38
C TRP A 42 -1.82 -6.79 13.16
N LYS A 43 -0.54 -6.65 12.78
CA LYS A 43 0.09 -5.39 12.41
C LYS A 43 1.01 -5.59 11.22
N ALA A 44 1.06 -4.62 10.31
CA ALA A 44 2.16 -4.48 9.37
C ALA A 44 3.32 -3.78 10.10
N LEU A 45 4.47 -4.44 10.20
CA LEU A 45 5.66 -3.88 10.85
C LEU A 45 6.47 -3.01 9.90
N GLY A 46 6.47 -3.35 8.61
CA GLY A 46 7.25 -2.66 7.60
C GLY A 46 7.02 -3.21 6.21
N VAL A 47 7.36 -2.38 5.23
CA VAL A 47 7.37 -2.72 3.81
C VAL A 47 8.73 -2.33 3.26
N MET A 48 9.37 -3.25 2.55
CA MET A 48 10.73 -3.11 2.05
C MET A 48 10.78 -3.42 0.57
N ILE A 49 11.65 -2.75 -0.18
CA ILE A 49 11.89 -3.08 -1.59
C ILE A 49 12.45 -4.51 -1.70
N ASP A 50 11.88 -5.30 -2.61
CA ASP A 50 12.39 -6.62 -2.93
C ASP A 50 13.46 -6.52 -4.03
N SER A 51 14.72 -6.77 -3.66
CA SER A 51 15.85 -6.64 -4.58
C SER A 51 16.13 -7.89 -5.42
N ARG A 52 15.33 -8.95 -5.29
CA ARG A 52 15.56 -10.23 -5.99
C ARG A 52 15.29 -10.17 -7.49
N ASN A 53 14.53 -9.17 -7.95
CA ASN A 53 14.19 -8.97 -9.36
C ASN A 53 13.63 -10.23 -10.05
N ASP A 54 12.80 -10.99 -9.34
CA ASP A 54 12.13 -12.18 -9.85
C ASP A 54 10.62 -11.89 -10.03
N PRO A 55 10.14 -11.65 -11.26
CA PRO A 55 8.74 -11.33 -11.52
C PRO A 55 7.75 -12.41 -11.06
N GLU A 56 8.20 -13.66 -10.94
CA GLU A 56 7.37 -14.80 -10.52
C GLU A 56 7.49 -15.07 -9.01
N LEU A 57 8.26 -14.25 -8.30
CA LEU A 57 8.42 -14.39 -6.86
C LEU A 57 7.07 -14.27 -6.17
N LYS A 58 6.69 -15.35 -5.50
CA LYS A 58 5.61 -15.40 -4.51
C LYS A 58 6.13 -16.24 -3.38
N HIS A 59 6.64 -15.58 -2.35
CA HIS A 59 7.26 -16.25 -1.21
C HIS A 59 6.60 -15.82 0.09
N PHE A 60 6.25 -16.82 0.89
CA PHE A 60 5.66 -16.65 2.21
C PHE A 60 6.46 -17.48 3.22
N GLU A 61 6.89 -16.86 4.30
CA GLU A 61 7.71 -17.50 5.32
C GLU A 61 7.43 -16.93 6.71
N ARG A 62 7.32 -17.82 7.71
CA ARG A 62 7.33 -17.42 9.12
C ARG A 62 8.78 -17.29 9.58
N VAL A 63 9.20 -16.08 9.94
CA VAL A 63 10.58 -15.75 10.32
C VAL A 63 10.78 -15.63 11.83
N VAL A 64 9.71 -15.42 12.59
CA VAL A 64 9.70 -15.46 14.07
C VAL A 64 8.56 -16.35 14.53
N ALA A 65 8.87 -17.23 15.49
CA ALA A 65 7.91 -18.08 16.18
C ALA A 65 8.26 -18.10 17.68
N ASP A 66 7.83 -17.07 18.39
CA ASP A 66 7.89 -16.99 19.85
C ASP A 66 6.52 -17.32 20.46
N ALA A 67 6.42 -17.44 21.78
CA ALA A 67 5.20 -17.85 22.48
C ALA A 67 4.03 -16.88 22.23
N ASP A 68 4.28 -15.57 22.28
CA ASP A 68 3.23 -14.55 22.17
C ASP A 68 3.24 -13.80 20.82
N ILE A 69 4.28 -14.01 20.02
CA ILE A 69 4.54 -13.24 18.80
C ILE A 69 5.00 -14.16 17.66
N GLU A 70 4.35 -14.01 16.51
CA GLU A 70 4.78 -14.61 15.26
C GLU A 70 4.96 -13.51 14.21
N GLN A 71 6.00 -13.64 13.37
CA GLN A 71 6.25 -12.70 12.27
C GLN A 71 6.40 -13.45 10.96
N TYR A 72 5.83 -12.86 9.91
CA TYR A 72 5.74 -13.44 8.58
C TYR A 72 6.24 -12.46 7.53
N LEU A 73 6.96 -12.96 6.54
CA LEU A 73 7.34 -12.23 5.34
C LEU A 73 6.47 -12.64 4.17
N TRP A 74 5.92 -11.66 3.47
CA TRP A 74 5.19 -11.80 2.21
C TRP A 74 5.94 -11.07 1.11
N SER A 75 6.55 -11.82 0.20
CA SER A 75 7.43 -11.27 -0.84
C SER A 75 6.80 -11.32 -2.22
N GLY A 76 7.23 -10.40 -3.09
CA GLY A 76 6.77 -10.36 -4.48
C GLY A 76 5.47 -9.58 -4.70
N LEU A 77 5.05 -8.79 -3.70
CA LEU A 77 3.85 -7.96 -3.79
C LEU A 77 4.11 -6.74 -4.68
N PRO A 78 3.23 -6.42 -5.63
CA PRO A 78 3.44 -5.26 -6.50
C PRO A 78 3.20 -3.95 -5.75
N LEU A 79 4.07 -2.98 -5.99
CA LEU A 79 3.86 -1.57 -5.68
C LEU A 79 4.01 -0.76 -6.97
N ALA A 80 2.95 -0.04 -7.34
CA ALA A 80 2.88 0.78 -8.55
C ALA A 80 2.29 2.16 -8.22
N LEU A 81 2.59 3.14 -9.05
CA LEU A 81 2.02 4.49 -8.95
C LEU A 81 1.21 4.79 -10.21
N TYR A 82 0.13 5.53 -10.01
CA TYR A 82 -0.79 5.93 -11.07
C TYR A 82 -1.00 7.44 -11.03
N ALA A 83 -1.12 8.07 -12.20
CA ALA A 83 -1.16 9.53 -12.32
C ALA A 83 -2.46 10.14 -11.75
N ASP A 84 -3.57 9.40 -11.84
CA ASP A 84 -4.87 9.75 -11.26
C ASP A 84 -4.88 9.70 -9.72
N GLU A 85 -4.00 8.89 -9.11
CA GLU A 85 -3.84 8.77 -7.65
C GLU A 85 -2.83 9.80 -7.06
N CYS A 86 -2.24 10.66 -7.90
CA CYS A 86 -1.12 11.52 -7.52
C CYS A 86 -1.46 12.55 -6.43
N GLU A 87 -2.70 13.05 -6.40
CA GLU A 87 -3.18 13.92 -5.31
C GLU A 87 -3.18 13.17 -3.96
N SER A 88 -3.57 11.89 -3.96
CA SER A 88 -3.59 11.05 -2.75
C SER A 88 -2.18 10.82 -2.22
N TYR A 89 -1.24 10.50 -3.11
CA TYR A 89 0.18 10.36 -2.76
C TYR A 89 0.74 11.65 -2.17
N TYR A 90 0.45 12.81 -2.77
CA TYR A 90 0.90 14.10 -2.26
C TYR A 90 0.42 14.34 -0.81
N TYR A 91 -0.87 14.12 -0.52
CA TYR A 91 -1.39 14.31 0.84
C TYR A 91 -0.81 13.31 1.84
N ASN A 92 -0.53 12.06 1.42
CA ASN A 92 0.15 11.08 2.26
C ASN A 92 1.57 11.54 2.62
N LEU A 93 2.36 11.99 1.64
CA LEU A 93 3.72 12.50 1.88
C LEU A 93 3.74 13.76 2.76
N MET A 94 2.70 14.60 2.67
CA MET A 94 2.55 15.83 3.47
C MET A 94 1.95 15.62 4.86
N SER A 95 1.53 14.40 5.19
CA SER A 95 1.01 14.07 6.51
C SER A 95 2.11 14.05 7.57
N ASP A 96 1.74 14.15 8.85
CA ASP A 96 2.70 14.08 9.97
C ASP A 96 3.49 12.76 9.98
N ASN A 97 2.89 11.68 9.48
CA ASN A 97 3.49 10.36 9.38
C ASN A 97 3.10 9.72 8.04
N PRO A 98 3.93 9.83 6.99
CA PRO A 98 3.69 9.15 5.73
C PRO A 98 3.64 7.63 5.92
N MET A 99 2.57 7.01 5.45
CA MET A 99 2.31 5.58 5.62
C MET A 99 2.30 4.86 4.29
N ILE A 100 2.61 3.57 4.31
CA ILE A 100 2.33 2.65 3.23
C ILE A 100 1.23 1.68 3.70
N PHE A 101 0.26 1.42 2.84
CA PHE A 101 -0.90 0.59 3.13
C PHE A 101 -0.72 -0.80 2.56
N VAL A 102 -1.13 -1.80 3.34
CA VAL A 102 -1.10 -3.21 2.98
C VAL A 102 -2.53 -3.72 3.04
N ILE A 103 -3.09 -4.00 1.87
CA ILE A 103 -4.43 -4.56 1.75
C ILE A 103 -4.28 -6.08 1.73
N SER A 104 -5.03 -6.74 2.60
CA SER A 104 -4.98 -8.17 2.82
C SER A 104 -6.38 -8.77 2.78
N ARG A 105 -6.47 -10.05 2.44
CA ARG A 105 -7.69 -10.84 2.60
C ARG A 105 -7.49 -11.90 3.67
N ALA A 106 -8.57 -12.28 4.36
CA ALA A 106 -8.51 -13.44 5.22
C ALA A 106 -8.21 -14.70 4.40
N ASN A 107 -7.13 -15.40 4.73
CA ASN A 107 -6.85 -16.73 4.19
C ASN A 107 -7.44 -17.78 5.13
N GLU A 108 -8.52 -18.45 4.70
CA GLU A 108 -9.23 -19.43 5.52
C GLU A 108 -8.40 -20.69 5.85
N VAL A 109 -7.44 -21.04 4.98
CA VAL A 109 -6.62 -22.26 5.14
C VAL A 109 -5.50 -22.02 6.15
N LEU A 110 -4.84 -20.87 6.06
CA LEU A 110 -3.73 -20.49 6.94
C LEU A 110 -4.20 -19.75 8.20
N ASN A 111 -5.47 -19.34 8.25
CA ASN A 111 -6.09 -18.55 9.32
C ASN A 111 -5.30 -17.26 9.65
N LEU A 112 -4.89 -16.53 8.60
CA LEU A 112 -4.12 -15.29 8.71
C LEU A 112 -4.47 -14.30 7.59
N PRO A 113 -4.15 -13.00 7.73
CA PRO A 113 -4.23 -12.04 6.65
C PRO A 113 -3.19 -12.34 5.57
N GLU A 114 -3.63 -12.50 4.33
CA GLU A 114 -2.80 -12.63 3.14
C GLU A 114 -2.78 -11.30 2.38
N PRO A 115 -1.67 -10.54 2.43
CA PRO A 115 -1.48 -9.34 1.62
C PRO A 115 -1.58 -9.64 0.12
N PHE A 116 -2.23 -8.75 -0.62
CA PHE A 116 -2.32 -8.86 -2.08
C PHE A 116 -2.11 -7.53 -2.82
N VAL A 117 -2.31 -6.38 -2.17
CA VAL A 117 -2.00 -5.06 -2.72
C VAL A 117 -1.20 -4.24 -1.70
N VAL A 118 -0.20 -3.51 -2.19
CA VAL A 118 0.51 -2.48 -1.44
C VAL A 118 0.35 -1.16 -2.15
N THR A 119 -0.07 -0.12 -1.44
CA THR A 119 -0.33 1.21 -2.02
C THR A 119 0.08 2.34 -1.08
N ALA A 120 0.41 3.49 -1.67
CA ALA A 120 0.61 4.75 -0.96
C ALA A 120 -0.60 5.70 -1.07
N SER A 121 -1.67 5.31 -1.77
CA SER A 121 -2.88 6.12 -1.89
C SER A 121 -3.80 5.91 -0.68
N PHE A 122 -4.24 7.01 -0.07
CA PHE A 122 -5.30 6.94 0.94
C PHE A 122 -6.64 6.57 0.31
N ASP A 123 -6.91 7.07 -0.89
CA ASP A 123 -8.19 6.87 -1.56
C ASP A 123 -8.35 5.40 -1.96
N GLU A 124 -7.30 4.79 -2.52
CA GLU A 124 -7.27 3.36 -2.81
C GLU A 124 -7.42 2.53 -1.52
N ALA A 125 -6.64 2.84 -0.48
CA ALA A 125 -6.73 2.13 0.80
C ALA A 125 -8.14 2.22 1.42
N ASN A 126 -8.77 3.39 1.38
CA ASN A 126 -10.13 3.60 1.89
C ASN A 126 -11.18 2.83 1.07
N ALA A 127 -11.02 2.74 -0.25
CA ALA A 127 -11.93 1.97 -1.10
C ALA A 127 -11.98 0.48 -0.72
N TYR A 128 -10.85 -0.10 -0.28
CA TYR A 128 -10.81 -1.47 0.23
C TYR A 128 -11.37 -1.64 1.65
N GLN A 129 -11.52 -0.56 2.44
CA GLN A 129 -12.20 -0.66 3.74
C GLN A 129 -13.72 -0.84 3.60
N GLU A 130 -14.28 -0.58 2.42
CA GLU A 130 -15.70 -0.78 2.13
C GLU A 130 -16.04 -2.24 1.77
N SER A 131 -15.04 -3.12 1.61
CA SER A 131 -15.19 -4.56 1.36
C SER A 131 -14.90 -5.40 2.62
N ASP A 132 -14.92 -6.72 2.50
CA ASP A 132 -14.47 -7.65 3.56
C ASP A 132 -12.92 -7.75 3.65
N ASP A 133 -12.18 -6.90 2.92
CA ASP A 133 -10.72 -6.88 2.96
C ASP A 133 -10.20 -6.10 4.20
N GLN A 134 -8.97 -6.40 4.59
CA GLN A 134 -8.32 -5.82 5.76
C GLN A 134 -7.23 -4.84 5.32
N VAL A 135 -7.23 -3.64 5.88
CA VAL A 135 -6.24 -2.60 5.57
C VAL A 135 -5.33 -2.39 6.77
N PHE A 136 -4.05 -2.73 6.60
CA PHE A 136 -2.98 -2.43 7.54
C PHE A 136 -2.15 -1.25 7.04
N SER A 137 -1.40 -0.62 7.94
CA SER A 137 -0.46 0.44 7.58
C SER A 137 0.86 0.25 8.31
N ALA A 138 1.94 0.66 7.66
CA ALA A 138 3.28 0.73 8.24
C ALA A 138 3.92 2.08 7.91
N ALA A 139 4.91 2.49 8.69
CA ALA A 139 5.70 3.68 8.38
C ALA A 139 6.38 3.50 7.02
N MET A 140 6.31 4.52 6.16
CA MET A 140 6.87 4.46 4.83
C MET A 140 8.41 4.42 4.90
N ALA A 141 9.02 3.43 4.25
CA ALA A 141 10.47 3.33 4.18
C ALA A 141 11.06 4.51 3.39
N PRO A 142 12.26 5.05 3.76
CA PRO A 142 12.81 6.25 3.14
C PRO A 142 13.06 6.15 1.63
N ASP A 143 13.40 4.96 1.14
CA ASP A 143 13.59 4.66 -0.27
C ASP A 143 12.26 4.69 -1.05
N ILE A 144 11.21 4.09 -0.49
CA ILE A 144 9.83 4.16 -1.02
C ILE A 144 9.34 5.61 -1.03
N TYR A 145 9.53 6.35 0.08
CA TYR A 145 9.17 7.77 0.17
C TYR A 145 9.80 8.58 -0.96
N ARG A 146 11.12 8.46 -1.16
CA ARG A 146 11.85 9.22 -2.19
C ARG A 146 11.38 8.88 -3.60
N TRP A 147 11.02 7.62 -3.84
CA TRP A 147 10.50 7.19 -5.13
C TRP A 147 9.13 7.81 -5.42
N ILE A 148 8.21 7.79 -4.45
CA ILE A 148 6.89 8.42 -4.57
C ILE A 148 7.01 9.93 -4.68
N GLU A 149 7.89 10.56 -3.89
CA GLU A 149 8.14 12.00 -3.94
C GLU A 149 8.57 12.45 -5.34
N GLY A 150 9.50 11.72 -5.97
CA GLY A 150 9.88 11.99 -7.35
C GLY A 150 8.69 11.93 -8.31
N PHE A 151 7.85 10.91 -8.18
CA PHE A 151 6.66 10.76 -9.02
C PHE A 151 5.69 11.93 -8.83
N VAL A 152 5.43 12.31 -7.58
CA VAL A 152 4.56 13.44 -7.23
C VAL A 152 5.09 14.76 -7.78
N LEU A 153 6.40 15.03 -7.65
CA LEU A 153 7.01 16.27 -8.15
C LEU A 153 6.90 16.42 -9.68
N GLU A 154 6.87 15.31 -10.41
CA GLU A 154 6.78 15.32 -11.88
C GLU A 154 5.35 15.27 -12.41
N ASN A 155 4.42 14.67 -11.67
CA ASN A 155 3.07 14.37 -12.17
C ASN A 155 1.96 15.15 -11.44
N TYR A 156 2.23 15.75 -10.28
CA TYR A 156 1.23 16.51 -9.54
C TYR A 156 1.34 18.01 -9.81
N VAL A 157 0.29 18.59 -10.39
CA VAL A 157 0.10 20.03 -10.45
C VAL A 157 -1.02 20.40 -9.47
N PRO A 158 -0.72 20.99 -8.31
CA PRO A 158 -1.74 21.34 -7.34
C PRO A 158 -2.77 22.29 -7.96
N GLU A 159 -4.03 21.88 -8.03
CA GLU A 159 -5.09 22.80 -8.38
C GLU A 159 -5.25 23.84 -7.27
N LYS A 160 -5.24 25.13 -7.65
CA LYS A 160 -5.58 26.21 -6.71
C LYS A 160 -7.07 26.08 -6.36
N LYS A 161 -7.41 25.31 -5.32
CA LYS A 161 -8.79 25.19 -4.83
C LYS A 161 -9.29 26.55 -4.37
N TYR A 162 -10.13 27.20 -5.18
CA TYR A 162 -10.78 28.47 -4.82
C TYR A 162 -11.85 28.16 -3.76
N LYS A 163 -11.61 28.58 -2.52
CA LYS A 163 -12.63 28.46 -1.46
C LYS A 163 -13.90 29.18 -1.90
N ARG A 164 -14.97 28.42 -2.13
CA ARG A 164 -16.29 28.98 -2.46
C ARG A 164 -16.76 29.77 -1.24
N LYS A 165 -16.72 31.11 -1.33
CA LYS A 165 -17.28 31.98 -0.30
C LYS A 165 -18.79 31.69 -0.24
N ARG A 166 -19.23 31.09 0.86
CA ARG A 166 -20.66 31.00 1.18
C ARG A 166 -21.17 32.44 1.31
N LYS A 167 -22.14 32.82 0.48
CA LYS A 167 -22.90 34.07 0.69
C LYS A 167 -23.67 33.87 1.99
N VAL A 168 -23.33 34.69 2.99
CA VAL A 168 -24.11 34.87 4.23
C VAL A 168 -25.36 35.65 3.89
#